data_AF-A0A1Y0GZL0-F1
#
_entry.id   AF-A0A1Y0GZL0-F1
#
_cell.length_a   1.000
_cell.length_b   1.000
_cell.length_c   1.000
_cell.angle_alpha   90.00
_cell.angle_beta   90.00
_cell.angle_gamma   90.00
#
_symmetry.space_group_name_H-M   'P 1'
#
loop_
_entity.id
_entity.type
_entity.pdbx_description
1 polymer ?
#
loop_
_entity_poly.entity_id
_entity_poly.type
_entity_poly.pdbx_seq_one_letter_code
_entity_poly.pdbx_strand_id
1 'polypeptide(L)'
;MLALVGIAAIVVGQTNEIAAIDALVESANKFSESNPKAKKMVMLQQGQWVKMLTDSDHLDGDQMAKEDVEAVVFAWARGGRTELVNFSYPSQSGDSFVYLTTIYRADRSLAFAEYHYSGFSPMEGRVTRKNYYGPDGGVLKSTTSWTDLDGKKLPASVIRENSSWIAELFFDMPAYPNIRMAPYVDLLAQ
;
A
#
# COMPACT_ATOMS: atom_id res chain seq x y z
N MET A 1 -23.13 27.15 30.18
CA MET A 1 -21.70 27.03 29.82
C MET A 1 -21.32 25.56 29.80
N LEU A 2 -21.34 24.91 28.63
CA LEU A 2 -20.96 23.51 28.46
C LEU A 2 -20.75 23.27 26.96
N ALA A 3 -19.51 23.46 26.45
CA ALA A 3 -19.10 22.99 25.10
C ALA A 3 -17.60 23.25 24.75
N LEU A 4 -16.67 23.33 25.70
CA LEU A 4 -15.23 23.54 25.37
C LEU A 4 -14.30 22.39 25.75
N VAL A 5 -14.78 21.38 26.49
CA VAL A 5 -13.93 20.26 26.94
C VAL A 5 -13.83 19.14 25.88
N GLY A 6 -14.80 19.02 24.97
CA GLY A 6 -14.85 17.92 23.99
C GLY A 6 -13.88 18.05 22.81
N ILE A 7 -13.66 19.27 22.30
CA ILE A 7 -12.88 19.47 21.06
C ILE A 7 -11.38 19.25 21.30
N ALA A 8 -10.86 19.75 22.43
CA ALA A 8 -9.45 19.58 22.76
C ALA A 8 -9.07 18.10 23.00
N ALA A 9 -9.95 17.33 23.65
CA ALA A 9 -9.72 15.91 23.90
C ALA A 9 -9.69 15.06 22.61
N ILE A 10 -10.56 15.36 21.63
CA ILE A 10 -10.61 14.67 20.34
C ILE A 10 -9.34 14.95 19.52
N VAL A 11 -8.91 16.22 19.47
CA VAL A 11 -7.71 16.63 18.70
C VAL A 11 -6.43 16.02 19.30
N VAL A 12 -6.31 16.00 20.63
CA VAL A 12 -5.17 15.37 21.32
C VAL A 12 -5.16 13.85 21.11
N GLY A 13 -6.33 13.19 21.17
CA GLY A 13 -6.47 11.76 20.90
C GLY A 13 -6.04 11.36 19.48
N GLN A 14 -6.47 12.12 18.47
CA GLN A 14 -6.08 11.89 17.07
C GLN A 14 -4.58 12.11 16.84
N THR A 15 -3.98 13.12 17.47
CA THR A 15 -2.56 13.43 17.33
C THR A 15 -1.68 12.29 17.88
N ASN A 16 -2.04 11.75 19.05
CA ASN A 16 -1.33 10.62 19.64
C ASN A 16 -1.44 9.35 18.80
N GLU A 17 -2.62 9.09 18.21
CA GLU A 17 -2.83 7.92 17.34
C GLU A 17 -2.01 8.02 16.06
N ILE A 18 -1.98 9.19 15.40
CA ILE A 18 -1.17 9.39 14.19
C ILE A 18 0.32 9.17 14.49
N ALA A 19 0.83 9.69 15.62
CA ALA A 19 2.21 9.47 16.02
C ALA A 19 2.53 7.99 16.31
N ALA A 20 1.59 7.25 16.90
CA ALA A 20 1.73 5.81 17.12
C ALA A 20 1.77 5.03 15.79
N ILE A 21 0.96 5.42 14.81
CA ILE A 21 0.98 4.84 13.46
C ILE A 21 2.31 5.17 12.75
N ASP A 22 2.82 6.40 12.86
CA ASP A 22 4.11 6.78 12.28
C ASP A 22 5.26 5.92 12.84
N ALA A 23 5.30 5.71 14.16
CA ALA A 23 6.28 4.83 14.79
C ALA A 23 6.14 3.37 14.35
N LEU A 24 4.90 2.89 14.15
CA LEU A 24 4.63 1.56 13.61
C LEU A 24 5.17 1.43 12.17
N VAL A 25 4.96 2.45 11.33
CA VAL A 25 5.46 2.48 9.96
C VAL A 25 6.98 2.44 9.92
N GLU A 26 7.64 3.26 10.74
CA GLU A 26 9.10 3.25 10.85
C GLU A 26 9.65 1.88 11.29
N SER A 27 9.04 1.28 12.32
CA SER A 27 9.42 -0.05 12.81
C SER A 27 9.24 -1.14 11.75
N ALA A 28 8.13 -1.11 11.00
CA ALA A 28 7.83 -2.07 9.95
C ALA A 28 8.82 -1.97 8.78
N ASN A 29 9.13 -0.75 8.34
CA ASN A 29 10.11 -0.50 7.27
C ASN A 29 11.52 -0.92 7.69
N LYS A 30 11.96 -0.53 8.89
CA LYS A 30 13.27 -0.95 9.42
C LYS A 30 13.39 -2.46 9.50
N PHE A 31 12.31 -3.15 9.85
CA PHE A 31 12.30 -4.61 9.91
C PHE A 31 12.39 -5.26 8.54
N SER A 32 11.60 -4.79 7.57
CA SER A 32 11.62 -5.35 6.21
C SER A 32 12.99 -5.17 5.55
N GLU A 33 13.61 -4.01 5.74
CA GLU A 33 14.97 -3.69 5.26
C GLU A 33 16.04 -4.56 5.94
N SER A 34 15.93 -4.77 7.25
CA SER A 34 16.91 -5.56 8.02
C SER A 34 16.72 -7.08 7.85
N ASN A 35 15.55 -7.52 7.41
CA ASN A 35 15.17 -8.94 7.32
C ASN A 35 14.62 -9.29 5.93
N PRO A 36 15.36 -9.06 4.84
CA PRO A 36 14.88 -9.33 3.48
C PRO A 36 14.54 -10.81 3.26
N LYS A 37 15.20 -11.74 3.96
CA LYS A 37 14.94 -13.18 3.89
C LYS A 37 13.66 -13.64 4.62
N ALA A 38 13.09 -12.79 5.48
CA ALA A 38 11.80 -13.06 6.12
C ALA A 38 10.61 -12.75 5.21
N LYS A 39 10.88 -12.16 4.04
CA LYS A 39 9.90 -11.86 3.01
C LYS A 39 9.34 -13.16 2.44
N LYS A 40 8.03 -13.31 2.50
CA LYS A 40 7.29 -14.33 1.76
C LYS A 40 6.63 -13.68 0.54
N MET A 41 6.51 -14.46 -0.53
CA MET A 41 6.12 -13.96 -1.84
C MET A 41 5.07 -14.87 -2.47
N VAL A 42 4.01 -14.26 -2.99
CA VAL A 42 2.99 -14.94 -3.80
C VAL A 42 2.63 -14.05 -4.98
N MET A 43 2.23 -14.66 -6.09
CA MET A 43 1.73 -13.96 -7.27
C MET A 43 0.33 -14.45 -7.63
N LEU A 44 -0.48 -13.58 -8.21
CA LEU A 44 -1.77 -13.92 -8.80
C LEU A 44 -1.55 -14.16 -10.30
N GLN A 45 -1.86 -15.38 -10.74
CA GLN A 45 -1.72 -15.83 -12.12
C GLN A 45 -3.03 -16.48 -12.55
N GLN A 46 -3.68 -15.93 -13.58
CA GLN A 46 -4.93 -16.47 -14.13
C GLN A 46 -5.99 -16.72 -13.04
N GLY A 47 -6.12 -15.77 -12.10
CA GLY A 47 -7.00 -15.86 -10.94
C GLY A 47 -6.57 -16.81 -9.81
N GLN A 48 -5.38 -17.41 -9.86
CA GLN A 48 -4.85 -18.32 -8.82
C GLN A 48 -3.58 -17.78 -8.14
N TRP A 49 -3.48 -17.99 -6.82
CA TRP A 49 -2.31 -17.58 -6.04
C TRP A 49 -1.23 -18.66 -6.06
N VAL A 50 -0.03 -18.30 -6.49
CA VAL A 50 1.12 -19.19 -6.59
C VAL A 50 2.26 -18.65 -5.71
N LYS A 51 2.92 -19.52 -4.95
CA LYS A 51 4.08 -19.16 -4.11
C LYS A 51 5.30 -18.90 -4.98
N MET A 52 6.03 -17.83 -4.67
CA MET A 52 7.32 -17.54 -5.29
C MET A 52 8.46 -17.91 -4.33
N LEU A 53 9.54 -18.49 -4.87
CA LEU A 53 10.76 -18.87 -4.17
C LEU A 53 11.81 -17.77 -4.21
N THR A 54 11.90 -17.04 -5.32
CA THR A 54 12.84 -15.93 -5.48
C THR A 54 12.16 -14.67 -6.01
N ASP A 55 12.85 -13.54 -5.81
CA ASP A 55 12.44 -12.26 -6.40
C ASP A 55 12.42 -12.32 -7.92
N SER A 56 13.18 -13.22 -8.55
CA SER A 56 13.37 -13.33 -10.00
C SER A 56 12.62 -14.51 -10.65
N ASP A 57 11.81 -15.26 -9.89
CA ASP A 57 11.05 -16.40 -10.44
C ASP A 57 10.14 -15.99 -11.61
N HIS A 58 9.81 -14.70 -11.70
CA HIS A 58 9.02 -14.11 -12.77
C HIS A 58 9.81 -13.73 -14.04
N LEU A 59 11.13 -13.95 -14.11
CA LEU A 59 11.97 -13.47 -15.23
C LEU A 59 12.77 -14.55 -15.96
N ASP A 60 13.27 -15.59 -15.28
CA ASP A 60 14.36 -16.39 -15.88
C ASP A 60 14.18 -17.92 -15.87
N GLY A 61 13.26 -18.48 -15.07
CA GLY A 61 13.22 -19.94 -14.82
C GLY A 61 12.06 -20.72 -15.46
N ASP A 62 10.85 -20.15 -15.44
CA ASP A 62 9.62 -20.95 -15.57
C ASP A 62 8.87 -20.73 -16.90
N GLN A 63 9.49 -20.08 -17.89
CA GLN A 63 8.85 -19.70 -19.17
C GLN A 63 7.55 -18.87 -18.99
N MET A 64 7.43 -18.15 -17.88
CA MET A 64 6.26 -17.32 -17.61
C MET A 64 6.37 -16.00 -18.38
N ALA A 65 5.34 -15.66 -19.15
CA ALA A 65 5.24 -14.36 -19.78
C ALA A 65 4.81 -13.32 -18.74
N LYS A 66 5.36 -12.10 -18.82
CA LYS A 66 4.96 -10.98 -17.93
C LYS A 66 3.45 -10.70 -18.00
N GLU A 67 2.82 -11.05 -19.12
CA GLU A 67 1.40 -10.87 -19.37
C GLU A 67 0.49 -11.74 -18.47
N ASP A 68 1.02 -12.83 -17.91
CA ASP A 68 0.25 -13.77 -17.09
C ASP A 68 0.18 -13.37 -15.60
N VAL A 69 0.92 -12.34 -15.18
CA VAL A 69 1.02 -11.91 -13.79
C VAL A 69 0.07 -10.73 -13.53
N GLU A 70 -0.99 -10.99 -12.75
CA GLU A 70 -2.01 -9.99 -12.40
C GLU A 70 -1.61 -9.17 -11.17
N ALA A 71 -0.90 -9.77 -10.22
CA ALA A 71 -0.41 -9.11 -9.02
C ALA A 71 0.76 -9.87 -8.40
N VAL A 72 1.65 -9.15 -7.71
CA VAL A 72 2.69 -9.71 -6.85
C VAL A 72 2.53 -9.18 -5.44
N VAL A 73 2.64 -10.06 -4.45
CA VAL A 73 2.51 -9.72 -3.03
C VAL A 73 3.76 -10.12 -2.29
N PHE A 74 4.34 -9.16 -1.59
CA PHE A 74 5.45 -9.34 -0.67
C PHE A 74 4.96 -9.10 0.75
N ALA A 75 5.26 -10.02 1.66
CA ALA A 75 4.81 -9.90 3.04
C ALA A 75 5.91 -10.23 4.04
N TRP A 76 5.93 -9.48 5.12
CA TRP A 76 6.83 -9.68 6.26
C TRP A 76 6.02 -9.97 7.51
N ALA A 77 6.39 -11.04 8.18
CA ALA A 77 5.78 -11.45 9.45
C ALA A 77 6.83 -11.54 10.56
N ARG A 78 6.47 -11.06 11.76
CA ARG A 78 7.29 -11.16 12.97
C ARG A 78 6.50 -11.90 14.04
N GLY A 79 7.05 -13.02 14.53
CA GLY A 79 6.39 -13.83 15.57
C GLY A 79 4.98 -14.30 15.18
N GLY A 80 4.79 -14.71 13.91
CA GLY A 80 3.51 -15.20 13.38
C GLY A 80 2.47 -14.12 13.07
N ARG A 81 2.86 -12.83 13.07
CA ARG A 81 1.98 -11.70 12.77
C ARG A 81 2.49 -10.94 11.55
N THR A 82 1.64 -10.75 10.55
CA THR A 82 1.94 -9.91 9.38
C THR A 82 2.02 -8.46 9.81
N GLU A 83 3.19 -7.83 9.62
CA GLU A 83 3.42 -6.43 9.97
C GLU A 83 3.31 -5.53 8.74
N LEU A 84 3.75 -6.01 7.57
CA LEU A 84 3.83 -5.24 6.33
C LEU A 84 3.51 -6.13 5.13
N VAL A 85 2.67 -5.62 4.22
CA VAL A 85 2.35 -6.25 2.94
C VAL A 85 2.43 -5.23 1.82
N ASN A 86 3.21 -5.54 0.79
CA ASN A 86 3.34 -4.76 -0.43
C ASN A 86 2.71 -5.51 -1.59
N PHE A 87 1.74 -4.89 -2.24
CA PHE A 87 1.17 -5.34 -3.50
C PHE A 87 1.81 -4.56 -4.63
N SER A 88 2.01 -5.24 -5.74
CA SER A 88 2.40 -4.65 -7.02
C SER A 88 1.42 -5.13 -8.06
N TYR A 89 0.69 -4.20 -8.67
CA TYR A 89 -0.26 -4.45 -9.75
C TYR A 89 0.31 -3.84 -11.03
N PRO A 90 0.83 -4.66 -11.97
CA PRO A 90 1.19 -4.15 -13.30
C PRO A 90 -0.06 -3.75 -14.08
N SER A 91 0.05 -2.75 -14.95
CA SER A 91 -0.97 -2.49 -15.98
C SER A 91 -0.97 -3.60 -17.01
N GLN A 92 -2.11 -3.80 -17.68
CA GLN A 92 -2.22 -4.77 -18.78
C GLN A 92 -1.27 -4.47 -19.94
N SER A 93 -0.94 -3.19 -20.16
CA SER A 93 0.03 -2.75 -21.16
C SER A 93 1.50 -2.88 -20.68
N GLY A 94 1.73 -3.15 -19.40
CA GLY A 94 3.07 -3.26 -18.79
C GLY A 94 3.83 -1.93 -18.66
N ASP A 95 3.17 -0.81 -18.96
CA ASP A 95 3.74 0.54 -18.94
C ASP A 95 3.66 1.23 -17.57
N SER A 96 2.94 0.63 -16.61
CA SER A 96 2.75 1.19 -15.30
C SER A 96 2.54 0.12 -14.22
N PHE A 97 2.80 0.52 -12.98
CA PHE A 97 2.68 -0.27 -11.78
C PHE A 97 1.98 0.54 -10.70
N VAL A 98 1.03 -0.08 -10.01
CA VAL A 98 0.47 0.43 -8.77
C VAL A 98 1.06 -0.39 -7.62
N TYR A 99 1.75 0.31 -6.72
CA TYR A 99 2.19 -0.25 -5.46
C TYR A 99 1.21 0.11 -4.34
N LEU A 100 0.80 -0.88 -3.56
CA LEU A 100 0.04 -0.69 -2.33
C LEU A 100 0.82 -1.28 -1.16
N THR A 101 1.31 -0.41 -0.28
CA THR A 101 1.93 -0.80 1.00
C THR A 101 0.88 -0.73 2.09
N THR A 102 0.72 -1.79 2.86
CA THR A 102 -0.19 -1.85 4.00
C THR A 102 0.54 -2.32 5.24
N ILE A 103 0.23 -1.70 6.38
CA ILE A 103 0.83 -2.02 7.67
C ILE A 103 -0.29 -2.28 8.68
N TYR A 104 -0.13 -3.37 9.43
CA TYR A 104 -1.14 -3.88 10.35
C TYR A 104 -0.72 -3.70 11.81
N ARG A 105 -1.71 -3.45 12.66
CA ARG A 105 -1.54 -3.50 14.11
C ARG A 105 -1.42 -4.95 14.59
N ALA A 106 -1.04 -5.11 15.85
CA ALA A 106 -0.92 -6.41 16.50
C ALA A 106 -2.24 -7.21 16.54
N ASP A 107 -3.39 -6.53 16.52
CA ASP A 107 -4.73 -7.12 16.47
C ASP A 107 -5.21 -7.44 15.04
N ARG A 108 -4.33 -7.28 14.04
CA ARG A 108 -4.59 -7.48 12.61
C ARG A 108 -5.49 -6.42 11.96
N SER A 109 -5.81 -5.33 12.65
CA SER A 109 -6.45 -4.16 12.03
C SER A 109 -5.46 -3.38 11.16
N LEU A 110 -5.96 -2.72 10.11
CA LEU A 110 -5.15 -1.87 9.24
C LEU A 110 -4.78 -0.58 9.97
N ALA A 111 -3.49 -0.26 10.05
CA ALA A 111 -3.00 1.00 10.62
C ALA A 111 -2.74 2.05 9.53
N PHE A 112 -2.18 1.62 8.41
CA PHE A 112 -1.68 2.49 7.37
C PHE A 112 -1.79 1.83 6.00
N ALA A 113 -2.13 2.64 4.99
CA ALA A 113 -2.02 2.29 3.59
C ALA A 113 -1.36 3.40 2.80
N GLU A 114 -0.41 3.04 1.94
CA GLU A 114 0.24 3.93 0.99
C GLU A 114 0.07 3.40 -0.42
N TYR A 115 -0.43 4.26 -1.29
CA TYR A 115 -0.60 4.03 -2.71
C TYR A 115 0.46 4.83 -3.45
N HIS A 116 1.18 4.15 -4.32
CA HIS A 116 2.20 4.76 -5.17
C HIS A 116 2.00 4.26 -6.60
N TYR A 117 1.69 5.18 -7.51
CA TYR A 117 1.64 4.92 -8.94
C TYR A 117 2.98 5.22 -9.59
N SER A 118 3.48 4.28 -10.39
CA SER A 118 4.71 4.40 -11.17
C SER A 118 4.42 4.01 -12.62
N GLY A 119 4.29 4.98 -13.52
CA GLY A 119 4.00 4.74 -14.94
C GLY A 119 4.84 5.59 -15.88
N PHE A 120 4.88 5.18 -17.16
CA PHE A 120 5.59 5.90 -18.21
C PHE A 120 4.67 6.88 -18.93
N SER A 121 4.71 8.14 -18.53
CA SER A 121 4.17 9.21 -19.35
C SER A 121 4.96 10.51 -19.18
N PRO A 122 5.23 11.24 -20.28
CA PRO A 122 6.00 12.49 -20.23
C PRO A 122 5.38 13.58 -19.37
N MET A 123 4.09 13.46 -19.01
CA MET A 123 3.33 14.47 -18.28
C MET A 123 2.89 14.04 -16.87
N GLU A 124 2.95 12.75 -16.53
CA GLU A 124 2.10 12.21 -15.46
C GLU A 124 2.74 12.19 -14.08
N GLY A 125 4.06 12.29 -14.00
CA GLY A 125 4.75 12.29 -12.71
C GLY A 125 4.39 11.07 -11.85
N ARG A 126 4.63 11.16 -10.54
CA ARG A 126 4.30 10.15 -9.54
C ARG A 126 3.22 10.70 -8.62
N VAL A 127 2.25 9.85 -8.29
CA VAL A 127 1.22 10.15 -7.30
C VAL A 127 1.45 9.27 -6.09
N THR A 128 1.55 9.90 -4.92
CA THR A 128 1.63 9.22 -3.64
C THR A 128 0.43 9.62 -2.80
N ARG A 129 -0.37 8.64 -2.39
CA ARG A 129 -1.47 8.85 -1.44
C ARG A 129 -1.24 8.01 -0.20
N LYS A 130 -1.18 8.65 0.97
CA LYS A 130 -1.01 7.99 2.27
C LYS A 130 -2.27 8.17 3.09
N ASN A 131 -2.78 7.07 3.63
CA ASN A 131 -3.95 7.04 4.50
C ASN A 131 -3.58 6.39 5.83
N TYR A 132 -3.99 7.04 6.91
CA TYR A 132 -3.87 6.56 8.29
C TYR A 132 -5.26 6.16 8.75
N TYR A 133 -5.38 5.00 9.37
CA TYR A 133 -6.65 4.43 9.78
C TYR A 133 -6.73 4.33 11.28
N GLY A 134 -7.91 4.56 11.85
CA GLY A 134 -8.20 4.37 13.26
C GLY A 134 -8.52 2.92 13.60
N PRO A 135 -8.69 2.60 14.89
CA PRO A 135 -9.07 1.26 15.35
C PRO A 135 -10.42 0.76 14.81
N ASP A 136 -11.31 1.69 14.45
CA ASP A 136 -12.62 1.42 13.85
C ASP A 136 -12.55 1.23 12.31
N GLY A 137 -11.36 1.38 11.71
CA GLY A 137 -11.17 1.38 10.27
C GLY A 137 -11.48 2.72 9.58
N GLY A 138 -11.85 3.76 10.33
CA GLY A 138 -12.07 5.11 9.81
C GLY A 138 -10.77 5.80 9.42
N VAL A 139 -10.81 6.71 8.44
CA VAL A 139 -9.61 7.46 8.02
C VAL A 139 -9.34 8.60 9.02
N LEU A 140 -8.17 8.58 9.64
CA LEU A 140 -7.69 9.63 10.55
C LEU A 140 -6.99 10.77 9.81
N LYS A 141 -6.23 10.42 8.77
CA LYS A 141 -5.42 11.35 7.98
C LYS A 141 -5.27 10.82 6.57
N SER A 142 -5.44 11.69 5.57
CA SER A 142 -5.16 11.38 4.17
C SER A 142 -4.30 12.48 3.58
N THR A 143 -3.20 12.11 2.94
CA THR A 143 -2.33 13.05 2.23
C THR A 143 -2.11 12.57 0.81
N THR A 144 -2.24 13.46 -0.15
CA THR A 144 -1.92 13.20 -1.56
C THR A 144 -0.84 14.17 -2.01
N SER A 145 0.24 13.65 -2.58
CA SER A 145 1.32 14.43 -3.17
C SER A 145 1.59 13.97 -4.60
N TRP A 146 2.07 14.92 -5.39
CA TRP A 146 2.31 14.78 -6.81
C TRP A 146 3.71 15.27 -7.10
N THR A 147 4.54 14.45 -7.74
CA THR A 147 5.90 14.81 -8.12
C THR A 147 6.16 14.51 -9.58
N ASP A 148 7.13 15.15 -10.23
CA ASP A 148 7.60 14.72 -11.54
C ASP A 148 8.43 13.41 -11.43
N LEU A 149 9.00 12.98 -12.55
CA LEU A 149 9.86 11.78 -12.59
C LEU A 149 11.15 11.94 -11.77
N ASP A 150 11.60 13.18 -11.54
CA ASP A 150 12.75 13.55 -10.70
C ASP A 150 12.39 13.66 -9.20
N GLY A 151 11.11 13.51 -8.84
CA GLY A 151 10.63 13.67 -7.46
C GLY A 151 10.34 15.11 -7.04
N LYS A 152 10.36 16.08 -7.96
CA LYS A 152 10.02 17.48 -7.67
C LYS A 152 8.51 17.67 -7.63
N LYS A 153 7.99 18.39 -6.64
CA LYS A 153 6.55 18.63 -6.50
C LYS A 153 5.96 19.30 -7.74
N LEU A 154 4.88 18.72 -8.27
CA LEU A 154 4.17 19.29 -9.43
C LEU A 154 3.35 20.54 -9.05
N PRO A 155 3.24 21.53 -9.95
CA PRO A 155 2.37 22.69 -9.75
C PRO A 155 0.89 22.29 -9.73
N ALA A 156 0.07 23.03 -8.98
CA ALA A 156 -1.37 22.75 -8.85
C ALA A 156 -2.14 22.83 -10.18
N SER A 157 -1.66 23.60 -11.16
CA SER A 157 -2.24 23.68 -12.51
C SER A 157 -2.15 22.34 -13.25
N VAL A 158 -1.00 21.65 -13.15
CA VAL A 158 -0.76 20.35 -13.80
C VAL A 158 -1.62 19.25 -13.18
N ILE A 159 -1.87 19.33 -11.86
CA ILE A 159 -2.71 18.37 -11.12
C ILE A 159 -4.17 18.43 -11.59
N ARG A 160 -4.73 19.64 -11.83
CA ARG A 160 -6.14 19.79 -12.20
C ARG A 160 -6.46 19.22 -13.58
N GLU A 161 -5.58 19.45 -14.55
CA GLU A 161 -5.76 18.98 -15.93
C GLU A 161 -5.68 17.45 -16.03
N ASN A 162 -4.98 16.79 -15.11
CA ASN A 162 -4.79 15.33 -15.11
C ASN A 162 -5.60 14.59 -14.03
N SER A 163 -6.36 15.31 -13.21
CA SER A 163 -7.06 14.73 -12.05
C SER A 163 -8.20 13.77 -12.41
N SER A 164 -8.82 13.90 -13.59
CA SER A 164 -10.01 13.12 -13.96
C SER A 164 -9.70 11.66 -14.29
N TRP A 165 -8.66 11.38 -15.07
CA TRP A 165 -8.29 10.01 -15.45
C TRP A 165 -7.48 9.32 -14.34
N ILE A 166 -6.71 10.09 -13.57
CA ILE A 166 -6.06 9.57 -12.36
C ILE A 166 -7.13 9.16 -11.37
N ALA A 167 -8.14 9.99 -11.07
CA ALA A 167 -9.24 9.61 -10.19
C ALA A 167 -9.90 8.26 -10.58
N GLU A 168 -10.09 7.99 -11.87
CA GLU A 168 -10.63 6.71 -12.37
C GLU A 168 -9.75 5.49 -12.00
N LEU A 169 -8.42 5.61 -12.01
CA LEU A 169 -7.49 4.57 -11.50
C LEU A 169 -7.68 4.28 -9.99
N PHE A 170 -8.24 5.21 -9.22
CA PHE A 170 -8.42 5.05 -7.76
C PHE A 170 -9.86 4.69 -7.34
N PHE A 171 -10.86 4.79 -8.23
CA PHE A 171 -12.26 4.51 -7.90
C PHE A 171 -12.65 3.04 -8.04
N ASP A 172 -11.98 2.27 -8.92
CA ASP A 172 -12.28 0.85 -9.15
C ASP A 172 -11.42 -0.13 -8.33
N MET A 173 -10.45 0.36 -7.56
CA MET A 173 -9.86 -0.49 -6.52
C MET A 173 -10.80 -0.50 -5.31
N PRO A 174 -11.29 -1.68 -4.88
CA PRO A 174 -12.46 -1.80 -4.04
C PRO A 174 -12.34 -0.89 -2.82
N ALA A 175 -13.28 0.04 -2.71
CA ALA A 175 -13.63 0.66 -1.44
C ALA A 175 -13.74 -0.49 -0.42
N TYR A 176 -12.83 -0.50 0.56
CA TYR A 176 -12.71 -1.57 1.54
C TYR A 176 -14.07 -1.88 2.17
N PRO A 177 -14.53 -3.14 2.03
CA PRO A 177 -14.41 -4.04 3.17
C PRO A 177 -13.97 -5.48 2.83
N ASN A 178 -13.64 -5.79 1.56
CA ASN A 178 -13.46 -7.19 1.14
C ASN A 178 -12.04 -7.63 0.81
N ILE A 179 -11.01 -6.80 1.03
CA ILE A 179 -9.71 -7.41 1.34
C ILE A 179 -9.77 -7.88 2.80
N ARG A 180 -10.55 -8.95 3.02
CA ARG A 180 -10.19 -9.93 4.02
C ARG A 180 -8.82 -10.41 3.58
N MET A 181 -7.80 -9.74 4.09
CA MET A 181 -6.40 -10.10 3.89
C MET A 181 -6.03 -11.35 4.70
N ALA A 182 -6.95 -11.82 5.55
CA ALA A 182 -6.85 -13.03 6.35
C ALA A 182 -6.40 -14.27 5.55
N PRO A 183 -6.96 -14.61 4.37
CA PRO A 183 -6.44 -15.68 3.53
C PRO A 183 -4.96 -15.52 3.13
N TYR A 184 -4.42 -14.30 3.02
CA TYR A 184 -2.99 -14.10 2.71
C TYR A 184 -2.10 -14.36 3.92
N VAL A 185 -2.53 -13.92 5.11
CA VAL A 185 -1.82 -14.23 6.37
C VAL A 185 -1.73 -15.74 6.58
N ASP A 186 -2.79 -16.48 6.24
CA ASP A 186 -2.82 -17.94 6.37
C ASP A 186 -2.00 -18.66 5.28
N LEU A 187 -2.02 -18.19 4.03
CA LEU A 187 -1.14 -18.68 2.94
C LEU A 187 0.35 -18.45 3.26
N LEU A 188 0.65 -17.35 3.94
CA LEU A 188 1.99 -16.97 4.37
C LEU A 188 2.32 -17.49 5.78
N ALA A 189 1.42 -18.23 6.45
CA ALA A 189 1.71 -18.90 7.72
C ALA A 189 2.10 -20.38 7.55
N GLN A 190 1.76 -20.96 6.40
CA GLN A 190 2.24 -22.27 5.92
C GLN A 190 3.67 -22.16 5.36
#